data_AF-C0L2Z4-F1
#
_entry.id   AF-C0L2Z4-F1
#
_cell.length_a   1.000
_cell.length_b   1.000
_cell.length_c   1.000
_cell.angle_alpha   90.00
_cell.angle_beta   90.00
_cell.angle_gamma   90.00
#
_symmetry.space_group_name_H-M   'P 1'
#
loop_
_entity.id
_entity.type
_entity.pdbx_description
1 polymer ?
#
loop_
_entity_poly.entity_id
_entity_poly.type
_entity_poly.pdbx_seq_one_letter_code
_entity_poly.pdbx_strand_id
1 'polypeptide(L)'
;MTTPEHTSAIPLQVLDHNDVFRDEVYQKQFEGKREFEDGASKEEVERVLQWSRTWEYREKNFAREALTVNPAKACQPLGAVLAG
;
A
#
# COMPACT_ATOMS: atom_id res chain seq x y z
N MET A 1 -22.57 -33.59 29.81
CA MET A 1 -22.59 -33.59 28.34
C MET A 1 -21.38 -32.80 27.88
N THR A 2 -20.28 -33.48 27.57
CA THR A 2 -19.08 -32.85 27.03
C THR A 2 -19.28 -32.65 25.53
N THR A 3 -19.17 -31.41 25.07
CA THR A 3 -19.12 -31.07 23.65
C THR A 3 -18.05 -31.92 22.95
N PRO A 4 -18.32 -32.50 21.79
CA PRO A 4 -17.31 -33.26 21.05
C PRO A 4 -16.19 -32.31 20.61
N GLU A 5 -14.95 -32.64 20.99
CA GLU A 5 -13.76 -31.94 20.49
C GLU A 5 -13.61 -32.23 19.00
N HIS A 6 -13.85 -31.23 18.17
CA HIS A 6 -13.45 -31.25 16.76
C HIS A 6 -11.93 -31.01 16.70
N THR A 7 -11.15 -32.05 16.95
CA THR A 7 -9.72 -32.06 16.63
C THR A 7 -9.61 -32.19 15.11
N SER A 8 -9.66 -31.05 14.41
CA SER A 8 -9.24 -30.97 13.01
C SER A 8 -7.79 -31.43 12.93
N ALA A 9 -7.52 -32.47 12.16
CA ALA A 9 -6.16 -32.96 11.88
C ALA A 9 -5.33 -31.96 11.04
N ILE A 10 -5.94 -30.85 10.60
CA ILE A 10 -5.28 -29.78 9.87
C ILE A 10 -4.71 -28.78 10.89
N PRO A 11 -3.39 -28.55 10.93
CA PRO A 11 -2.80 -27.55 11.81
C PRO A 11 -3.35 -26.16 11.48
N LEU A 12 -3.63 -25.37 12.52
CA LEU A 12 -4.07 -23.98 12.37
C LEU A 12 -2.98 -23.20 11.61
N GLN A 13 -3.29 -22.78 10.39
CA GLN A 13 -2.44 -21.88 9.61
C GLN A 13 -3.05 -20.49 9.64
N VAL A 14 -2.42 -19.57 10.38
CA VAL A 14 -2.81 -18.15 10.39
C VAL A 14 -2.08 -17.45 9.26
N LEU A 15 -2.83 -16.97 8.27
CA LEU A 15 -2.29 -16.14 7.19
C LEU A 15 -2.07 -14.72 7.70
N ASP A 16 -0.90 -14.14 7.40
CA ASP A 16 -0.66 -12.73 7.71
C ASP A 16 -1.26 -11.80 6.64
N HIS A 17 -1.13 -10.49 6.85
CA HIS A 17 -1.69 -9.46 5.97
C HIS A 17 -1.17 -9.50 4.52
N ASN A 18 0.01 -10.07 4.27
CA ASN A 18 0.54 -10.19 2.90
C ASN A 18 -0.19 -11.26 2.08
N ASP A 19 -0.71 -12.29 2.76
CA ASP A 19 -1.30 -13.48 2.14
C ASP A 19 -2.82 -13.54 2.30
N VAL A 20 -3.36 -13.14 3.46
CA VAL A 20 -4.80 -13.22 3.75
C VAL A 20 -5.64 -12.43 2.75
N PHE A 21 -5.16 -11.27 2.30
CA PHE A 21 -5.88 -10.41 1.37
C PHE A 21 -5.87 -10.92 -0.07
N ARG A 22 -5.12 -11.99 -0.38
CA ARG A 22 -5.13 -12.64 -1.70
C ARG A 22 -6.31 -13.60 -1.87
N ASP A 23 -6.96 -13.99 -0.77
CA ASP A 23 -8.15 -14.84 -0.79
C ASP A 23 -9.29 -14.16 -1.58
N GLU A 24 -10.06 -14.96 -2.32
CA GLU A 24 -11.19 -14.51 -3.12
C GLU A 24 -12.22 -13.70 -2.32
N VAL A 25 -12.41 -14.05 -1.04
CA VAL A 25 -13.35 -13.32 -0.17
C VAL A 25 -12.93 -11.85 -0.04
N TYR A 26 -11.64 -11.59 0.17
CA TYR A 26 -11.13 -10.23 0.29
C TYR A 26 -11.02 -9.53 -1.06
N GLN A 27 -10.67 -10.25 -2.13
CA GLN A 27 -10.65 -9.66 -3.49
C GLN A 27 -12.04 -9.16 -3.90
N LYS A 28 -13.10 -9.96 -3.69
CA LYS A 28 -14.49 -9.54 -3.95
C LYS A 28 -14.91 -8.35 -3.07
N GLN A 29 -14.47 -8.34 -1.81
CA GLN A 29 -14.71 -7.19 -0.93
C GLN A 29 -14.04 -5.91 -1.45
N PHE A 30 -12.80 -5.99 -1.96
CA PHE A 30 -12.11 -4.83 -2.55
C PHE A 30 -12.80 -4.34 -3.83
N GLU A 31 -13.30 -5.24 -4.66
CA GLU A 31 -14.10 -4.87 -5.85
C GLU A 31 -15.38 -4.15 -5.46
N GLY A 32 -16.14 -4.70 -4.50
CA GLY A 32 -17.35 -4.05 -3.99
C GLY A 32 -17.05 -2.70 -3.32
N LYS A 33 -15.93 -2.58 -2.59
CA LYS A 33 -15.50 -1.31 -2.00
C LYS A 33 -15.22 -0.26 -3.08
N ARG A 34 -14.60 -0.65 -4.20
CA ARG A 34 -14.21 0.27 -5.27
C ARG A 34 -15.40 1.02 -5.88
N GLU A 35 -16.59 0.44 -5.85
CA GLU A 35 -17.83 1.10 -6.29
C GLU A 35 -18.16 2.38 -5.50
N PHE A 36 -17.65 2.49 -4.27
CA PHE A 36 -17.92 3.61 -3.36
C PHE A 36 -16.71 4.54 -3.16
N GLU A 37 -15.58 4.29 -3.82
CA GLU A 37 -14.33 5.05 -3.63
C GLU A 37 -14.20 6.28 -4.54
N ASP A 38 -15.02 6.40 -5.59
CA ASP A 38 -14.85 7.40 -6.66
C ASP A 38 -13.41 7.41 -7.24
N GLY A 39 -12.81 6.21 -7.34
CA GLY A 39 -11.47 6.03 -7.85
C GLY A 39 -11.37 6.26 -9.36
N ALA A 40 -10.24 6.80 -9.82
CA ALA A 40 -9.95 6.91 -11.24
C ALA A 40 -9.99 5.53 -11.94
N SER A 41 -10.38 5.52 -13.22
CA SER A 41 -10.35 4.30 -14.04
C SER A 41 -8.95 3.68 -14.10
N LYS A 42 -8.87 2.37 -14.34
CA LYS A 42 -7.57 1.67 -14.44
C LYS A 42 -6.73 2.25 -15.58
N GLU A 43 -7.39 2.62 -16.67
CA GLU A 43 -6.79 3.20 -17.86
C GLU A 43 -6.19 4.58 -17.57
N GLU A 44 -6.90 5.41 -16.79
CA GLU A 44 -6.41 6.72 -16.37
C GLU A 44 -5.23 6.61 -15.40
N VAL A 45 -5.30 5.69 -14.44
CA VAL A 45 -4.18 5.39 -13.54
C VAL A 45 -2.94 4.98 -14.33
N GLU A 46 -3.10 4.07 -15.29
CA GLU A 46 -2.00 3.62 -16.16
C GLU A 46 -1.45 4.77 -17.01
N ARG A 47 -2.33 5.58 -17.61
CA ARG A 47 -1.92 6.75 -18.40
C ARG A 47 -1.08 7.74 -17.59
N VAL A 48 -1.53 8.09 -16.38
CA VAL A 48 -0.81 9.02 -15.48
C VAL A 48 0.50 8.39 -14.99
N LEU A 49 0.50 7.09 -14.69
CA LEU A 49 1.72 6.36 -14.33
C LEU A 49 2.77 6.46 -15.43
N GLN A 50 2.38 6.19 -16.69
CA GLN A 50 3.30 6.28 -17.81
C GLN A 50 3.78 7.72 -18.04
N TRP A 51 2.89 8.71 -17.95
CA TRP A 51 3.28 10.13 -18.02
C TRP A 51 4.29 10.51 -16.93
N SER A 52 4.09 10.04 -15.69
CA SER A 52 5.01 10.33 -14.57
C SER A 52 6.44 9.82 -14.78
N ARG A 53 6.64 8.90 -15.73
CA ARG A 53 7.94 8.33 -16.10
C ARG A 53 8.61 9.05 -17.28
N THR A 54 7.95 10.05 -17.87
CA THR A 54 8.45 10.77 -19.06
C THR A 54 9.45 11.88 -18.71
N TRP A 55 10.17 12.35 -19.73
CA TRP A 55 11.03 13.54 -19.65
C TRP A 55 10.25 14.82 -19.37
N GLU A 56 9.06 14.96 -19.95
CA GLU A 56 8.19 16.10 -19.70
C GLU A 56 7.84 16.22 -18.21
N TYR A 57 7.44 15.12 -17.57
CA TYR A 57 7.15 15.12 -16.14
C TYR A 57 8.39 15.37 -15.31
N ARG A 58 9.55 14.84 -15.72
CA ARG A 58 10.82 15.12 -15.05
C ARG A 58 11.07 16.62 -15.00
N GLU A 59 10.96 17.35 -16.11
CA GLU A 59 11.18 18.79 -16.13
C GLU A 59 10.26 19.53 -15.13
N LYS A 60 8.97 19.18 -15.10
CA LYS A 60 8.01 19.72 -14.11
C LYS A 60 8.40 19.37 -12.67
N ASN A 61 8.84 18.14 -12.43
CA ASN A 61 9.23 17.66 -11.10
C ASN A 61 10.49 18.38 -10.58
N PHE A 62 11.45 18.67 -11.47
CA PHE A 62 12.67 19.41 -11.13
C PHE A 62 12.46 20.92 -11.02
N ALA A 63 11.43 21.46 -11.66
CA ALA A 63 11.02 22.86 -11.53
C ALA A 63 10.27 23.19 -10.23
N ARG A 64 10.13 22.23 -9.28
CA ARG A 64 9.49 22.48 -7.98
C ARG A 64 10.35 23.39 -7.11
N GLU A 65 9.73 24.42 -6.54
CA GLU A 65 10.42 25.38 -5.67
C GLU A 65 10.12 25.20 -4.18
N ALA A 66 8.97 24.62 -3.82
CA ALA A 66 8.51 24.55 -2.42
C ALA A 66 8.18 23.12 -1.94
N LEU A 67 7.53 22.32 -2.78
CA LEU A 67 7.09 20.98 -2.39
C LEU A 67 8.26 19.99 -2.37
N THR A 68 8.49 19.35 -1.23
CA THR A 68 9.43 18.22 -1.09
C THR A 68 8.64 16.92 -0.94
N VAL A 69 8.97 15.90 -1.73
CA VAL A 69 8.36 14.55 -1.67
C VAL A 69 9.47 13.54 -1.44
N ASN A 70 9.27 12.61 -0.52
CA ASN A 70 10.21 11.54 -0.14
C ASN A 70 11.64 12.06 0.15
N PRO A 71 11.81 12.99 1.11
CA PRO A 71 13.13 13.52 1.44
C PRO A 71 14.04 12.42 2.00
N ALA A 72 15.25 12.29 1.45
CA ALA A 72 16.30 11.41 1.99
C ALA A 72 17.11 12.12 3.09
N LYS A 73 16.42 12.66 4.11
CA LYS A 73 17.03 13.33 5.26
C LYS A 73 16.17 13.19 6.51
N ALA A 74 16.80 13.26 7.67
CA ALA A 74 16.16 13.39 8.97
C ALA A 74 16.47 14.76 9.60
N CYS A 75 15.81 15.09 10.71
CA CYS A 75 16.04 16.35 11.44
C CYS A 75 17.17 16.23 12.48
N GLN A 76 17.67 17.38 12.89
CA GLN A 76 18.83 17.52 13.79
C GLN A 76 18.71 16.73 15.11
N PRO A 77 17.53 16.63 15.76
CA PRO A 77 17.39 15.85 16.99
C PRO A 77 17.78 14.37 16.88
N LEU A 78 17.57 13.74 15.71
CA LEU A 78 17.99 12.34 15.52
C LEU A 78 19.51 12.20 15.65
N GLY A 79 20.26 13.13 15.08
CA GLY A 79 21.71 13.17 15.22
C GLY A 79 22.16 13.47 16.66
N ALA A 80 21.45 14.36 17.36
CA ALA A 80 21.74 14.68 18.76
C ALA A 80 21.55 13.46 19.68
N VAL A 81 20.50 12.65 19.46
CA VAL A 81 20.26 11.41 20.21
C VAL A 81 21.33 10.36 19.91
N LEU A 82 21.75 10.21 18.66
CA LEU A 82 22.77 9.20 18.30
C LEU A 82 24.16 9.51 18.87
N ALA A 83 24.48 10.80 19.05
CA ALA A 83 25.78 11.24 19.53
C ALA A 83 25.91 11.25 21.07
N GLY A 84 24.79 11.23 21.80
CA GLY A 84 24.75 11.22 23.27
C GLY A 84 24.84 9.80 23.84
#